data_AF-A0A972QIS7-F1
#
_entry.id   AF-A0A972QIS7-F1
#
_cell.length_a   1.000
_cell.length_b   1.000
_cell.length_c   1.000
_cell.angle_alpha   90.00
_cell.angle_beta   90.00
_cell.angle_gamma   90.00
#
_symmetry.space_group_name_H-M   'P 1'
#
loop_
_entity.id
_entity.type
_entity.pdbx_description
1 polymer ?
#
loop_
_entity_poly.entity_id
_entity_poly.type
_entity_poly.pdbx_seq_one_letter_code
_entity_poly.pdbx_strand_id
1 'polypeptide(L)'
;MLLAEVNELLEPGYMPMETGYYRLPNGQMYIAVLTRMPKSKGKMVEWFFSSYLRDTETYKTWDPEAHLCFKWDEKWKPGHYIGASHYGEEYLGGEVLKFWIRFDDPAEFFDTSRFKEARVGAAICGEGSLPDGAPDGRVIHFVRDTDYGCEVRSRFWIYKGTEEIGRGHMEHCISEMGYLADILPDLYAKGV
;
A
#
# COMPACT_ATOMS: atom_id res chain seq x y z
N MET A 1 0.62 7.98 14.02
CA MET A 1 -0.11 6.71 13.97
C MET A 1 -0.09 6.08 15.35
N LEU A 2 -1.24 6.00 16.02
CA LEU A 2 -1.39 5.20 17.23
C LEU A 2 -1.84 3.78 16.84
N LEU A 3 -1.27 2.75 17.47
CA LEU A 3 -1.63 1.35 17.19
C LEU A 3 -3.14 1.08 17.37
N ALA A 4 -3.79 1.79 18.29
CA ALA A 4 -5.23 1.70 18.50
C ALA A 4 -6.02 2.12 17.24
N GLU A 5 -5.60 3.18 16.56
CA GLU A 5 -6.28 3.72 15.36
C GLU A 5 -6.16 2.76 14.17
N VAL A 6 -5.02 2.05 14.06
CA VAL A 6 -4.80 1.08 12.97
C VAL A 6 -5.69 -0.14 13.14
N ASN A 7 -5.92 -0.59 14.37
CA ASN A 7 -6.81 -1.71 14.67
C ASN A 7 -8.29 -1.41 14.37
N GLU A 8 -8.70 -0.15 14.19
CA GLU A 8 -10.05 0.17 13.70
C GLU A 8 -10.32 -0.39 12.29
N LEU A 9 -9.27 -0.67 11.50
CA LEU A 9 -9.42 -1.35 10.22
C LEU A 9 -9.96 -2.79 10.38
N LEU A 10 -9.79 -3.40 11.55
CA LEU A 10 -10.31 -4.74 11.86
C LEU A 10 -11.80 -4.75 12.20
N GLU A 11 -12.39 -3.57 12.48
CA GLU A 11 -13.81 -3.48 12.80
C GLU A 11 -14.68 -3.77 11.57
N PRO A 12 -15.89 -4.35 11.78
CA PRO A 12 -16.82 -4.57 10.70
C PRO A 12 -17.28 -3.25 10.07
N GLY A 13 -17.59 -3.29 8.77
CA GLY A 13 -18.05 -2.11 8.04
C GLY A 13 -16.91 -1.20 7.61
N TYR A 14 -17.13 0.10 7.70
CA TYR A 14 -16.24 1.13 7.16
C TYR A 14 -16.05 2.26 8.17
N MET A 15 -14.90 2.90 8.11
CA MET A 15 -14.60 4.11 8.86
C MET A 15 -15.35 5.31 8.25
N PRO A 16 -15.46 6.44 8.97
CA PRO A 16 -16.13 7.65 8.45
C PRO A 16 -15.55 8.17 7.13
N MET A 17 -14.26 7.92 6.87
CA MET A 17 -13.58 8.26 5.63
C MET A 17 -12.77 7.05 5.13
N GLU A 18 -13.23 6.43 4.05
CA GLU A 18 -12.50 5.36 3.36
C GLU A 18 -11.70 5.86 2.15
N THR A 19 -12.09 7.01 1.59
CA THR A 19 -11.34 7.71 0.53
C THR A 19 -11.33 9.20 0.83
N GLY A 20 -10.14 9.79 0.90
CA GLY A 20 -9.94 11.21 1.22
C GLY A 20 -8.58 11.48 1.83
N TYR A 21 -8.29 12.75 2.11
CA TYR A 21 -7.13 13.17 2.88
C TYR A 21 -7.51 14.29 3.85
N TYR A 22 -6.80 14.38 4.98
CA TYR A 22 -6.91 15.49 5.91
C TYR A 22 -5.67 15.60 6.80
N ARG A 23 -5.48 16.79 7.38
CA ARG A 23 -4.40 17.05 8.32
C ARG A 23 -4.77 16.60 9.73
N LEU A 24 -3.92 15.76 10.32
CA LEU A 24 -4.04 15.33 11.70
C LEU A 24 -3.65 16.46 12.68
N PRO A 25 -4.12 16.43 13.94
CA PRO A 25 -3.76 17.43 14.96
C PRO A 25 -2.25 17.55 15.22
N ASN A 26 -1.48 16.49 14.98
CA ASN A 26 -0.02 16.49 15.10
C ASN A 26 0.70 17.06 13.85
N GLY A 27 -0.04 17.56 12.86
CA GLY A 27 0.48 18.17 11.64
C GLY A 27 0.71 17.20 10.48
N GLN A 28 0.67 15.89 10.71
CA GLN A 28 0.84 14.87 9.67
C GLN A 28 -0.31 14.90 8.66
N MET A 29 -0.02 14.61 7.40
CA MET A 29 -1.04 14.42 6.38
C MET A 29 -1.50 12.96 6.40
N TYR A 30 -2.78 12.74 6.63
CA TYR A 30 -3.40 11.41 6.58
C TYR A 30 -4.17 11.24 5.28
N ILE A 31 -3.95 10.12 4.61
CA ILE A 31 -4.64 9.75 3.37
C ILE A 31 -5.28 8.38 3.56
N ALA A 32 -6.51 8.23 3.08
CA ALA A 32 -7.20 6.96 2.95
C ALA A 32 -7.67 6.76 1.51
N VAL A 33 -7.57 5.54 1.02
CA VAL A 33 -8.16 5.12 -0.26
C VAL A 33 -8.77 3.73 -0.10
N LEU A 34 -10.01 3.56 -0.57
CA LEU A 34 -10.66 2.27 -0.70
C LEU A 34 -10.76 1.91 -2.17
N THR A 35 -10.15 0.79 -2.53
CA THR A 35 -10.24 0.18 -3.86
C THR A 35 -10.93 -1.16 -3.77
N ARG A 36 -11.99 -1.34 -4.57
CA ARG A 36 -12.67 -2.63 -4.71
C ARG A 36 -11.99 -3.43 -5.80
N MET A 37 -11.57 -4.66 -5.50
CA MET A 37 -10.91 -5.55 -6.44
C MET A 37 -11.80 -6.78 -6.69
N PRO A 38 -12.74 -6.71 -7.64
CA PRO A 38 -13.59 -7.84 -7.96
C PRO A 38 -12.75 -9.03 -8.47
N LYS A 39 -13.14 -10.25 -8.10
CA LYS A 39 -12.47 -11.51 -8.47
C LYS A 39 -11.05 -11.70 -7.90
N SER A 40 -10.47 -10.68 -7.27
CA SER A 40 -9.20 -10.78 -6.52
C SER A 40 -9.41 -11.27 -5.09
N LYS A 41 -8.36 -11.79 -4.47
CA LYS A 41 -8.31 -12.14 -3.04
C LYS A 41 -7.04 -11.61 -2.41
N GLY A 42 -7.02 -11.45 -1.08
CA GLY A 42 -5.85 -10.94 -0.36
C GLY A 42 -4.57 -11.72 -0.66
N LYS A 43 -4.64 -13.05 -0.79
CA LYS A 43 -3.50 -13.87 -1.22
C LYS A 43 -2.89 -13.50 -2.58
N MET A 44 -3.68 -12.91 -3.49
CA MET A 44 -3.20 -12.46 -4.79
C MET A 44 -2.47 -11.13 -4.65
N VAL A 45 -2.97 -10.23 -3.80
CA VAL A 45 -2.29 -8.97 -3.46
C VAL A 45 -0.97 -9.27 -2.74
N GLU A 46 -0.98 -10.20 -1.77
CA GLU A 46 0.24 -10.66 -1.09
C GLU A 46 1.26 -11.23 -2.08
N TRP A 47 0.82 -12.07 -3.02
CA TRP A 47 1.68 -12.58 -4.09
C TRP A 47 2.25 -11.46 -4.96
N PHE A 48 1.45 -10.45 -5.28
CA PHE A 48 1.88 -9.33 -6.11
C PHE A 48 3.07 -8.60 -5.46
N PHE A 49 2.93 -8.18 -4.21
CA PHE A 49 3.99 -7.46 -3.48
C PHE A 49 5.19 -8.34 -3.13
N SER A 50 4.96 -9.62 -2.81
CA SER A 50 6.04 -10.51 -2.38
C SER A 50 6.85 -11.12 -3.52
N SER A 51 6.26 -11.29 -4.71
CA SER A 51 6.83 -12.13 -5.77
C SER A 51 6.80 -11.48 -7.16
N TYR A 52 5.67 -10.89 -7.55
CA TYR A 52 5.54 -10.32 -8.89
C TYR A 52 6.33 -9.01 -9.03
N LEU A 53 6.18 -8.11 -8.08
CA LEU A 53 6.84 -6.80 -8.06
C LEU A 53 8.34 -6.99 -7.74
N ARG A 54 9.17 -7.09 -8.78
CA ARG A 54 10.59 -7.50 -8.67
C ARG A 54 11.58 -6.53 -9.29
N ASP A 55 11.13 -5.73 -10.25
CA ASP A 55 11.96 -4.83 -11.05
C ASP A 55 11.14 -3.68 -11.65
N THR A 56 11.81 -2.75 -12.32
CA THR A 56 11.18 -1.59 -12.98
C THR A 56 10.09 -1.98 -13.98
N GLU A 57 10.20 -3.11 -14.68
CA GLU A 57 9.22 -3.50 -15.70
C GLU A 57 7.91 -3.97 -15.05
N THR A 58 8.02 -4.77 -13.99
CA THR A 58 6.85 -5.19 -13.19
C THR A 58 6.23 -4.01 -12.42
N TYR A 59 7.04 -3.05 -11.96
CA TYR A 59 6.53 -1.82 -11.35
C TYR A 59 5.77 -0.95 -12.36
N LYS A 60 6.29 -0.77 -13.58
CA LYS A 60 5.57 -0.10 -14.67
C LYS A 60 4.29 -0.81 -15.08
N THR A 61 4.23 -2.13 -14.94
CA THR A 61 2.97 -2.86 -15.22
C THR A 61 1.87 -2.50 -14.22
N TRP A 62 2.24 -2.11 -13.00
CA TRP A 62 1.30 -1.72 -11.95
C TRP A 62 0.60 -0.38 -12.25
N ASP A 63 1.36 0.66 -12.60
CA ASP A 63 0.82 1.94 -13.08
C ASP A 63 1.74 2.47 -14.20
N PRO A 64 1.41 2.22 -15.48
CA PRO A 64 2.27 2.57 -16.60
C PRO A 64 2.50 4.07 -16.79
N GLU A 65 1.59 4.91 -16.29
CA GLU A 65 1.65 6.36 -16.45
C GLU A 65 2.47 7.00 -15.32
N ALA A 66 2.50 6.39 -14.13
CA ALA A 66 3.14 6.97 -12.95
C ALA A 66 4.51 6.35 -12.61
N HIS A 67 4.71 5.04 -12.79
CA HIS A 67 5.88 4.34 -12.26
C HIS A 67 7.11 4.42 -13.18
N LEU A 68 8.27 4.78 -12.62
CA LEU A 68 9.47 5.09 -13.40
C LEU A 68 10.63 4.14 -13.15
N CYS A 69 10.97 3.91 -11.88
CA CYS A 69 12.14 3.13 -11.48
C CYS A 69 11.85 2.35 -10.20
N PHE A 70 12.35 1.12 -10.13
CA PHE A 70 12.16 0.25 -9.00
C PHE A 70 13.38 -0.63 -8.75
N LYS A 71 13.77 -0.80 -7.49
CA LYS A 71 14.72 -1.84 -7.09
C LYS A 71 14.48 -2.29 -5.66
N TRP A 72 14.71 -3.56 -5.40
CA TRP A 72 14.82 -4.10 -4.05
C TRP A 72 16.25 -3.95 -3.52
N ASP A 73 16.37 -3.93 -2.20
CA ASP A 73 17.63 -4.21 -1.51
C ASP A 73 17.99 -5.71 -1.55
N GLU A 74 19.16 -6.05 -1.03
CA GLU A 74 19.69 -7.42 -1.02
C GLU A 74 18.95 -8.40 -0.08
N LYS A 75 18.04 -7.91 0.76
CA LYS A 75 17.29 -8.75 1.71
C LYS A 75 16.07 -9.38 1.06
N TRP A 76 15.54 -8.76 0.01
CA TRP A 76 14.36 -9.24 -0.70
C TRP A 76 14.64 -10.59 -1.39
N LYS A 77 13.64 -11.46 -1.34
CA LYS A 77 13.59 -12.70 -2.13
C LYS A 77 12.17 -12.90 -2.63
N PRO A 78 11.95 -13.51 -3.80
CA PRO A 78 10.60 -13.85 -4.25
C PRO A 78 9.84 -14.65 -3.17
N GLY A 79 8.66 -14.16 -2.79
CA GLY A 79 7.83 -14.71 -1.71
C GLY A 79 8.17 -14.23 -0.31
N HIS A 80 9.20 -13.40 -0.12
CA HIS A 80 9.63 -12.90 1.18
C HIS A 80 10.23 -11.48 1.11
N TYR A 81 9.43 -10.48 1.51
CA TYR A 81 9.78 -9.06 1.46
C TYR A 81 9.84 -8.38 2.83
N ILE A 82 9.38 -9.04 3.90
CA ILE A 82 9.43 -8.47 5.25
C ILE A 82 10.89 -8.25 5.68
N GLY A 83 11.19 -7.05 6.16
CA GLY A 83 12.53 -6.58 6.51
C GLY A 83 13.37 -6.08 5.32
N ALA A 84 12.91 -6.28 4.09
CA ALA A 84 13.50 -5.71 2.89
C ALA A 84 12.95 -4.31 2.60
N SER A 85 13.70 -3.55 1.82
CA SER A 85 13.30 -2.23 1.36
C SER A 85 13.29 -2.16 -0.15
N HIS A 86 12.30 -1.50 -0.73
CA HIS A 86 12.37 -1.08 -2.14
C HIS A 86 12.68 0.40 -2.26
N TYR A 87 13.31 0.76 -3.37
CA TYR A 87 13.43 2.13 -3.85
C TYR A 87 12.46 2.32 -5.01
N GLY A 88 11.70 3.40 -4.97
CA GLY A 88 10.77 3.80 -6.03
C GLY A 88 11.10 5.19 -6.57
N GLU A 89 10.91 5.37 -7.88
CA GLU A 89 10.67 6.68 -8.49
C GLU A 89 9.32 6.64 -9.21
N GLU A 90 8.47 7.62 -8.92
CA GLU A 90 7.13 7.71 -9.51
C GLU A 90 6.66 9.17 -9.65
N TYR A 91 5.72 9.40 -10.56
CA TYR A 91 5.02 10.67 -10.64
C TYR A 91 3.97 10.79 -9.55
N LEU A 92 4.07 11.86 -8.77
CA LEU A 92 3.11 12.25 -7.75
C LEU A 92 2.76 13.74 -7.93
N GLY A 93 1.52 14.02 -8.31
CA GLY A 93 1.06 15.40 -8.46
C GLY A 93 1.82 16.22 -9.51
N GLY A 94 2.41 15.57 -10.52
CA GLY A 94 3.17 16.19 -11.60
C GLY A 94 4.69 16.27 -11.36
N GLU A 95 5.17 15.91 -10.18
CA GLU A 95 6.59 15.88 -9.83
C GLU A 95 7.08 14.44 -9.66
N VAL A 96 8.38 14.20 -9.81
CA VAL A 96 8.98 12.89 -9.55
C VAL A 96 9.30 12.76 -8.07
N LEU A 97 8.59 11.88 -7.38
CA LEU A 97 8.91 11.46 -6.02
C LEU A 97 9.99 10.36 -6.08
N LYS A 98 10.94 10.42 -5.15
CA LYS A 98 11.96 9.39 -4.94
C LYS A 98 11.95 8.97 -3.49
N PHE A 99 11.85 7.69 -3.22
CA PHE A 99 11.62 7.21 -1.87
C PHE A 99 12.15 5.80 -1.67
N TRP A 100 12.30 5.43 -0.41
CA TRP A 100 12.44 4.05 0.02
C TRP A 100 11.25 3.66 0.88
N ILE A 101 10.81 2.40 0.81
CA ILE A 101 9.86 1.81 1.76
C ILE A 101 10.48 0.54 2.32
N ARG A 102 10.66 0.46 3.64
CA ARG A 102 10.95 -0.79 4.35
C ARG A 102 9.65 -1.46 4.73
N PHE A 103 9.52 -2.74 4.44
CA PHE A 103 8.32 -3.50 4.80
C PHE A 103 8.49 -4.21 6.13
N ASP A 104 7.48 -4.12 6.98
CA ASP A 104 7.51 -4.59 8.36
C ASP A 104 6.42 -5.65 8.61
N ASP A 105 6.61 -6.48 9.62
CA ASP A 105 5.64 -7.53 9.97
C ASP A 105 4.31 -6.89 10.42
N PRO A 106 3.15 -7.28 9.85
CA PRO A 106 1.86 -6.75 10.28
C PRO A 106 1.55 -6.92 11.77
N ALA A 107 2.17 -7.89 12.45
CA ALA A 107 2.07 -8.08 13.90
C ALA A 107 2.64 -6.91 14.71
N GLU A 108 3.49 -6.06 14.11
CA GLU A 108 3.96 -4.83 14.73
C GLU A 108 2.90 -3.71 14.72
N PHE A 109 1.87 -3.83 13.88
CA PHE A 109 0.85 -2.79 13.65
C PHE A 109 -0.54 -3.21 14.15
N PHE A 110 -0.85 -4.51 14.06
CA PHE A 110 -2.19 -5.04 14.28
C PHE A 110 -2.22 -6.14 15.35
N ASP A 111 -3.38 -6.28 15.98
CA ASP A 111 -3.75 -7.52 16.69
C ASP A 111 -4.10 -8.61 15.66
N THR A 112 -3.10 -9.38 15.26
CA THR A 112 -3.23 -10.44 14.25
C THR A 112 -4.12 -11.59 14.69
N SER A 113 -4.41 -11.74 16.00
CA SER A 113 -5.35 -12.76 16.48
C SER A 113 -6.77 -12.56 15.92
N ARG A 114 -7.10 -11.33 15.53
CA ARG A 114 -8.40 -10.93 14.97
C ARG A 114 -8.49 -11.07 13.45
N PHE A 115 -7.39 -11.36 12.74
CA PHE A 115 -7.35 -11.34 11.28
C PHE A 115 -8.37 -12.26 10.63
N LYS A 116 -8.53 -13.47 11.18
CA LYS A 116 -9.49 -14.44 10.66
C LYS A 116 -10.94 -13.93 10.76
N GLU A 117 -11.30 -13.35 11.90
CA GLU A 117 -12.64 -12.80 12.13
C GLU A 117 -12.91 -11.58 11.23
N ALA A 118 -11.92 -10.69 11.12
CA ALA A 118 -11.97 -9.50 10.27
C ALA A 118 -11.80 -9.80 8.77
N ARG A 119 -11.64 -11.07 8.36
CA ARG A 119 -11.42 -11.53 6.98
C ARG A 119 -10.20 -10.87 6.30
N VAL A 120 -9.12 -10.66 7.06
CA VAL A 120 -7.88 -10.10 6.52
C VAL A 120 -7.20 -11.15 5.63
N GLY A 121 -7.11 -10.86 4.34
CA GLY A 121 -6.46 -11.72 3.38
C GLY A 121 -4.98 -11.37 3.14
N ALA A 122 -4.60 -10.12 3.39
CA ALA A 122 -3.22 -9.62 3.39
C ALA A 122 -3.17 -8.27 4.13
N ALA A 123 -1.98 -7.91 4.62
CA ALA A 123 -1.70 -6.60 5.18
C ALA A 123 -0.27 -6.22 4.82
N ILE A 124 -0.09 -5.24 3.93
CA ILE A 124 1.22 -4.77 3.49
C ILE A 124 1.51 -3.51 4.29
N CYS A 125 2.48 -3.57 5.21
CA CYS A 125 2.82 -2.46 6.10
C CYS A 125 4.25 -2.00 5.80
N GLY A 126 4.47 -0.69 5.74
CA GLY A 126 5.81 -0.17 5.49
C GLY A 126 6.07 1.23 6.04
N GLU A 127 7.35 1.51 6.23
CA GLU A 127 7.89 2.81 6.63
C GLU A 127 8.63 3.46 5.46
N GLY A 128 8.19 4.66 5.11
CA GLY A 128 8.76 5.47 4.03
C GLY A 128 9.88 6.37 4.50
N SER A 129 10.93 6.50 3.69
CA SER A 129 12.02 7.46 3.89
C SER A 129 12.46 8.13 2.58
N LEU A 130 13.02 9.32 2.72
CA LEU A 130 13.64 10.05 1.62
C LEU A 130 14.99 9.42 1.23
N PRO A 131 15.55 9.73 0.05
CA PRO A 131 16.83 9.15 -0.39
C PRO A 131 18.03 9.44 0.51
N ASP A 132 17.96 10.48 1.34
CA ASP A 132 18.96 10.82 2.36
C ASP A 132 18.79 10.04 3.68
N GLY A 133 17.77 9.17 3.76
CA GLY A 133 17.43 8.37 4.92
C GLY A 133 16.52 9.06 5.94
N ALA A 134 16.10 10.30 5.69
CA ALA A 134 15.16 10.98 6.57
C ALA A 134 13.79 10.27 6.56
N PRO A 135 13.18 9.97 7.73
CA PRO A 135 11.84 9.39 7.79
C PRO A 135 10.79 10.31 7.15
N ASP A 136 9.94 9.76 6.29
CA ASP A 136 8.96 10.53 5.51
C ASP A 136 7.51 10.14 5.83
N GLY A 137 7.26 8.86 6.11
CA GLY A 137 5.90 8.44 6.41
C GLY A 137 5.71 6.96 6.69
N ARG A 138 4.46 6.54 6.69
CA ARG A 138 4.03 5.14 6.79
C ARG A 138 2.94 4.85 5.78
N VAL A 139 2.93 3.62 5.28
CA VAL A 139 1.90 3.09 4.40
C VAL A 139 1.36 1.77 4.95
N ILE A 140 0.06 1.58 4.82
CA ILE A 140 -0.61 0.30 5.06
C ILE A 140 -1.57 0.05 3.91
N HIS A 141 -1.45 -1.09 3.24
CA HIS A 141 -2.51 -1.65 2.39
C HIS A 141 -3.17 -2.81 3.13
N PHE A 142 -4.32 -2.53 3.74
CA PHE A 142 -5.11 -3.53 4.46
C PHE A 142 -6.08 -4.20 3.51
N VAL A 143 -5.97 -5.52 3.33
CA VAL A 143 -6.77 -6.25 2.35
C VAL A 143 -7.81 -7.12 3.04
N ARG A 144 -9.08 -6.79 2.85
CA ARG A 144 -10.22 -7.53 3.41
C ARG A 144 -10.92 -8.34 2.33
N ASP A 145 -11.02 -9.64 2.50
CA ASP A 145 -11.73 -10.51 1.59
C ASP A 145 -13.26 -10.35 1.75
N THR A 146 -13.94 -10.21 0.62
CA THR A 146 -15.40 -10.04 0.51
C THR A 146 -16.01 -11.11 -0.38
N ASP A 147 -17.33 -11.13 -0.52
CA ASP A 147 -18.00 -12.13 -1.35
C ASP A 147 -17.75 -11.93 -2.85
N TYR A 148 -17.47 -10.69 -3.29
CA TYR A 148 -17.19 -10.37 -4.69
C TYR A 148 -15.70 -10.41 -5.07
N GLY A 149 -14.80 -10.48 -4.08
CA GLY A 149 -13.36 -10.38 -4.30
C GLY A 149 -12.65 -9.96 -3.01
N CYS A 150 -11.91 -8.85 -3.07
CA CYS A 150 -11.39 -8.17 -1.89
C CYS A 150 -11.54 -6.65 -1.99
N GLU A 151 -11.33 -5.99 -0.86
CA GLU A 151 -11.17 -4.54 -0.73
C GLU A 151 -9.76 -4.25 -0.25
N VAL A 152 -9.05 -3.35 -0.93
CA VAL A 152 -7.79 -2.78 -0.44
C VAL A 152 -8.11 -1.44 0.19
N ARG A 153 -7.84 -1.33 1.48
CA ARG A 153 -8.01 -0.11 2.29
C ARG A 153 -6.61 0.43 2.58
N SER A 154 -6.14 1.30 1.70
CA SER A 154 -4.85 1.96 1.81
C SER A 154 -4.92 3.10 2.82
N ARG A 155 -3.89 3.23 3.65
CA ARG A 155 -3.70 4.31 4.63
C ARG A 155 -2.27 4.82 4.56
N PHE A 156 -2.12 6.15 4.53
CA PHE A 156 -0.82 6.79 4.52
C PHE A 156 -0.77 7.86 5.61
N TRP A 157 0.38 7.95 6.28
CA TRP A 157 0.70 9.03 7.21
C TRP A 157 2.00 9.69 6.73
N ILE A 158 1.89 10.85 6.09
CA ILE A 158 3.04 11.62 5.59
C ILE A 158 3.42 12.68 6.62
N TYR A 159 4.66 12.61 7.12
CA TYR A 159 5.09 13.36 8.30
C TYR A 159 5.20 14.86 8.05
N LYS A 160 5.59 15.25 6.82
CA LYS A 160 5.77 16.65 6.40
C LYS A 160 4.96 16.97 5.13
N GLY A 161 3.77 16.40 4.99
CA GLY A 161 2.92 16.58 3.81
C GLY A 161 2.13 17.90 3.78
N THR A 162 2.09 18.57 2.62
CA THR A 162 1.14 19.65 2.32
C THR A 162 -0.22 19.07 1.86
N GLU A 163 -1.23 19.92 1.66
CA GLU A 163 -2.52 19.48 1.09
C GLU A 163 -2.33 18.96 -0.35
N GLU A 164 -1.44 19.57 -1.13
CA GLU A 164 -1.10 19.12 -2.48
C GLU A 164 -0.47 17.72 -2.47
N ILE A 165 0.40 17.44 -1.50
CA ILE A 165 0.97 16.11 -1.28
C ILE A 165 -0.14 15.12 -0.89
N GLY A 166 -1.05 15.51 0.01
CA GLY A 166 -2.18 14.67 0.43
C GLY A 166 -3.10 14.31 -0.75
N ARG A 167 -3.47 15.31 -1.56
CA ARG A 167 -4.23 15.12 -2.79
C ARG A 167 -3.48 14.24 -3.79
N GLY A 168 -2.19 14.50 -4.00
CA GLY A 168 -1.35 13.73 -4.92
C GLY A 168 -1.28 12.25 -4.55
N HIS A 169 -1.07 11.93 -3.27
CA HIS A 169 -1.08 10.54 -2.77
C HIS A 169 -2.44 9.87 -2.96
N MET A 170 -3.52 10.60 -2.69
CA MET A 170 -4.87 10.07 -2.87
C MET A 170 -5.15 9.74 -4.34
N GLU A 171 -4.87 10.67 -5.25
CA GLU A 171 -5.06 10.48 -6.69
C GLU A 171 -4.19 9.35 -7.24
N HIS A 172 -2.92 9.31 -6.85
CA HIS A 172 -1.99 8.26 -7.25
C HIS A 172 -2.45 6.88 -6.74
N CYS A 173 -2.79 6.75 -5.47
CA CYS A 173 -3.23 5.47 -4.91
C CYS A 173 -4.56 4.98 -5.51
N ILE A 174 -5.47 5.91 -5.88
CA ILE A 174 -6.68 5.57 -6.64
C ILE A 174 -6.30 4.98 -8.00
N SER A 175 -5.34 5.57 -8.70
CA SER A 175 -4.86 5.12 -10.01
C SER A 175 -4.20 3.74 -9.91
N GLU A 176 -3.11 3.61 -9.14
CA GLU A 176 -2.28 2.40 -9.10
C GLU A 176 -3.08 1.17 -8.64
N MET A 177 -3.95 1.34 -7.64
CA MET A 177 -4.75 0.23 -7.11
C MET A 177 -5.90 -0.10 -8.06
N GLY A 178 -6.41 0.90 -8.80
CA GLY A 178 -7.37 0.71 -9.87
C GLY A 178 -6.79 -0.15 -11.00
N TYR A 179 -5.60 0.21 -11.50
CA TYR A 179 -4.88 -0.60 -12.48
C TYR A 179 -4.64 -2.02 -11.97
N LEU A 180 -4.16 -2.16 -10.73
CA LEU A 180 -3.95 -3.46 -10.11
C LEU A 180 -5.25 -4.28 -10.03
N ALA A 181 -6.39 -3.65 -9.70
CA ALA A 181 -7.68 -4.31 -9.64
C ALA A 181 -8.08 -4.93 -10.99
N ASP A 182 -7.75 -4.26 -12.09
CA ASP A 182 -8.05 -4.72 -13.45
C ASP A 182 -7.16 -5.88 -13.89
N ILE A 183 -5.87 -5.86 -13.54
CA ILE A 183 -4.90 -6.84 -14.06
C ILE A 183 -4.67 -8.04 -13.13
N LEU A 184 -4.86 -7.89 -11.82
CA LEU A 184 -4.38 -8.86 -10.83
C LEU A 184 -4.95 -10.28 -11.01
N PRO A 185 -6.26 -10.50 -11.26
CA PRO A 185 -6.78 -11.86 -11.42
C PRO A 185 -6.13 -12.63 -12.58
N ASP A 186 -5.99 -11.97 -13.73
CA ASP A 186 -5.42 -12.58 -14.94
C ASP A 186 -3.91 -12.75 -14.81
N LEU A 187 -3.25 -11.80 -14.15
CA LEU A 187 -1.83 -11.84 -13.89
C LEU A 187 -1.47 -13.01 -12.96
N TYR A 188 -2.21 -13.16 -11.86
CA TYR A 188 -2.06 -14.27 -10.92
C TYR A 188 -2.31 -15.64 -11.56
N ALA A 189 -3.34 -15.73 -12.42
CA ALA A 189 -3.67 -16.99 -13.12
C ALA A 189 -2.57 -17.46 -14.08
N LYS A 190 -1.77 -16.54 -14.65
CA LYS A 190 -0.66 -16.87 -15.53
C LYS A 190 0.58 -17.37 -14.80
N GLY A 191 0.73 -17.07 -13.51
CA GLY A 191 1.87 -17.48 -12.68
C GLY A 191 3.22 -16.92 -13.15
N VAL A 192 3.21 -15.72 -13.73
CA VAL A 192 4.40 -15.01 -14.29
C VAL A 192 5.14 -14.16 -13.25
#